data_AF-G7QBN6-F1
#
_entry.id   AF-G7QBN6-F1
#
_cell.length_a   1.000
_cell.length_b   1.000
_cell.length_c   1.000
_cell.angle_alpha   90.00
_cell.angle_beta   90.00
_cell.angle_gamma   90.00
#
_symmetry.space_group_name_H-M   'P 1'
#
loop_
_entity.id
_entity.type
_entity.pdbx_description
1 polymer ?
#
loop_
_entity_poly.entity_id
_entity_poly.type
_entity_poly.pdbx_seq_one_letter_code
_entity_poly.pdbx_strand_id
1 'polypeptide(L)'
;MREIVVLSGKGGAGKTSLTAAFAALAEKKIVCDLDVDAPDLHILLDPTNTVAEEFISGHLAAVDPDLCDGCGLCRDLCRFDAVATTPDGQCAIDPHRCEGCNTCVALCPRQAIAFLPRVCGYHAVSDTRFGRLVHARLDPGAENSGRLVSLLKRKARELAQKDGCDLILCDGAPGIACPVISSLSGATLVVLVTEPTPSGTHDLLRVAGLCDHFRLPVGVIINKADLNPGEAARIEAHCVAKRYVLLGRLPHHPDVTRAMVRKLTLPEYGGPLADTVADLWQAIRNLAEACPRPLK
;
A
#
# COMPACT_ATOMS: atom_id res chain seq x y z
N MET A 1 -19.38 2.67 -8.40
CA MET A 1 -18.33 3.04 -7.43
C MET A 1 -17.07 3.32 -8.22
N ARG A 2 -16.37 4.41 -7.91
CA ARG A 2 -15.09 4.76 -8.52
C ARG A 2 -13.98 4.41 -7.55
N GLU A 3 -12.93 3.79 -8.06
CA GLU A 3 -11.70 3.51 -7.32
C GLU A 3 -10.58 4.35 -7.89
N ILE A 4 -10.12 5.33 -7.12
CA ILE A 4 -8.98 6.18 -7.47
C ILE A 4 -7.79 5.70 -6.66
N VAL A 5 -6.75 5.26 -7.35
CA VAL A 5 -5.52 4.75 -6.72
C VAL A 5 -4.40 5.75 -6.95
N VAL A 6 -3.91 6.35 -5.87
CA VAL A 6 -2.76 7.25 -5.90
C VAL A 6 -1.49 6.42 -5.72
N LEU A 7 -0.54 6.53 -6.65
CA LEU A 7 0.72 5.77 -6.64
C LEU A 7 1.92 6.69 -6.86
N SER A 8 3.11 6.21 -6.55
CA SER A 8 4.37 6.87 -6.90
C SER A 8 5.43 5.84 -7.31
N GLY A 9 6.38 6.25 -8.15
CA GLY A 9 7.50 5.38 -8.53
C GLY A 9 8.46 5.08 -7.39
N LYS A 10 8.57 6.00 -6.43
CA LYS A 10 9.47 5.92 -5.28
C LYS A 10 8.81 6.49 -4.02
N GLY A 11 9.37 6.15 -2.86
CA GLY A 11 9.03 6.79 -1.59
C GLY A 11 9.43 8.28 -1.57
N GLY A 12 8.69 9.10 -0.83
CA GLY A 12 9.02 10.52 -0.63
C GLY A 12 8.56 11.50 -1.73
N ALA A 13 7.86 11.02 -2.76
CA ALA A 13 7.27 11.88 -3.82
C ALA A 13 6.09 12.75 -3.34
N GLY A 14 5.61 12.56 -2.10
CA GLY A 14 4.48 13.31 -1.52
C GLY A 14 3.10 12.72 -1.81
N LYS A 15 3.04 11.47 -2.27
CA LYS A 15 1.82 10.69 -2.53
C LYS A 15 0.87 10.73 -1.32
N THR A 16 1.29 10.22 -0.15
CA THR A 16 0.45 10.16 1.06
C THR A 16 -0.09 11.53 1.46
N SER A 17 0.75 12.58 1.44
CA SER A 17 0.32 13.94 1.79
C SER A 17 -0.76 14.46 0.84
N LEU A 18 -0.63 14.20 -0.46
CA LEU A 18 -1.65 14.54 -1.45
C LEU A 18 -2.90 13.68 -1.28
N THR A 19 -2.77 12.37 -1.05
CA THR A 19 -3.90 11.48 -0.81
C THR A 19 -4.72 11.92 0.40
N ALA A 20 -4.07 12.31 1.50
CA ALA A 20 -4.73 12.85 2.68
C ALA A 20 -5.45 14.18 2.37
N ALA A 21 -4.84 15.05 1.57
CA ALA A 21 -5.47 16.29 1.14
C ALA A 21 -6.70 16.05 0.25
N PHE A 22 -6.62 15.10 -0.69
CA PHE A 22 -7.78 14.67 -1.47
C PHE A 22 -8.85 14.04 -0.58
N ALA A 23 -8.46 13.31 0.47
CA ALA A 23 -9.40 12.83 1.46
C ALA A 23 -10.10 13.98 2.21
N ALA A 24 -9.42 15.08 2.52
CA ALA A 24 -10.09 16.23 3.15
C ALA A 24 -11.13 16.90 2.22
N LEU A 25 -10.88 16.90 0.91
CA LEU A 25 -11.72 17.59 -0.09
C LEU A 25 -12.85 16.73 -0.67
N ALA A 26 -12.71 15.40 -0.62
CA ALA A 26 -13.66 14.48 -1.20
C ALA A 26 -14.86 14.23 -0.28
N GLU A 27 -16.05 14.03 -0.85
CA GLU A 27 -17.26 13.65 -0.10
C GLU A 27 -17.63 12.18 -0.36
N LYS A 28 -18.49 11.59 0.49
CA LYS A 28 -19.11 10.26 0.31
C LYS A 28 -18.13 9.16 -0.12
N LYS A 29 -17.09 8.96 0.69
CA LYS A 29 -15.96 8.10 0.34
C LYS A 29 -15.52 7.17 1.45
N ILE A 30 -14.82 6.12 1.03
CA ILE A 30 -13.95 5.32 1.87
C ILE A 30 -12.49 5.63 1.51
N VAL A 31 -11.66 5.85 2.51
CA VAL A 31 -10.21 6.01 2.34
C VAL A 31 -9.54 4.68 2.63
N CYS A 32 -8.56 4.31 1.83
CA CYS A 32 -7.82 3.06 2.00
C CYS A 32 -6.31 3.32 2.01
N ASP A 33 -5.62 2.97 3.08
CA ASP A 33 -4.16 2.91 3.11
C ASP A 33 -3.72 1.52 2.64
N LEU A 34 -3.14 1.46 1.44
CA LEU A 34 -2.66 0.23 0.81
C LEU A 34 -1.12 0.09 0.90
N ASP A 35 -0.41 1.04 1.53
CA ASP A 35 1.01 0.87 1.85
C ASP A 35 1.14 0.08 3.16
N VAL A 36 0.84 -1.22 3.08
CA VAL A 36 0.76 -2.09 4.26
C VAL A 36 2.11 -2.40 4.90
N ASP A 37 3.20 -2.17 4.16
CA ASP A 37 4.57 -2.38 4.60
C ASP A 37 5.06 -1.17 5.42
N ALA A 38 4.66 0.05 5.04
CA ALA A 38 5.02 1.28 5.72
C ALA A 38 3.86 2.29 5.76
N PRO A 39 2.74 1.97 6.46
CA PRO A 39 1.52 2.78 6.42
C PRO A 39 1.74 4.12 7.14
N ASP A 40 1.54 5.22 6.44
CA ASP A 40 1.77 6.58 6.95
C ASP A 40 0.53 7.48 6.92
N LEU A 41 -0.55 7.05 6.25
CA LEU A 41 -1.76 7.87 6.09
C LEU A 41 -2.44 8.16 7.44
N HIS A 42 -2.37 7.22 8.38
CA HIS A 42 -2.91 7.35 9.73
C HIS A 42 -2.34 8.57 10.49
N ILE A 43 -1.12 9.02 10.18
CA ILE A 43 -0.48 10.18 10.82
C ILE A 43 -1.26 11.47 10.53
N LEU A 44 -1.76 11.61 9.29
CA LEU A 44 -2.52 12.78 8.84
C LEU A 44 -4.02 12.66 9.10
N LEU A 45 -4.56 11.44 9.13
CA LEU A 45 -6.00 11.24 9.31
C LEU A 45 -6.44 11.13 10.77
N ASP A 46 -5.51 10.85 11.68
CA ASP A 46 -5.73 10.73 13.13
C ASP A 46 -6.91 9.81 13.48
N PRO A 47 -6.80 8.50 13.14
CA PRO A 47 -7.92 7.57 13.25
C PRO A 47 -8.35 7.30 14.70
N THR A 48 -9.65 7.13 14.89
CA THR A 48 -10.32 6.78 16.15
C THR A 48 -11.25 5.58 15.95
N ASN A 49 -11.82 5.04 17.03
CA ASN A 49 -12.78 3.92 16.99
C ASN A 49 -12.30 2.73 16.15
N THR A 50 -11.01 2.37 16.29
CA THR A 50 -10.37 1.33 15.49
C THR A 50 -10.88 -0.05 15.85
N VAL A 51 -11.39 -0.78 14.85
CA VAL A 51 -11.71 -2.21 14.93
C VAL A 51 -10.66 -2.96 14.11
N ALA A 52 -9.85 -3.78 14.76
CA ALA A 52 -8.75 -4.52 14.15
C ALA A 52 -8.98 -6.04 14.23
N GLU A 53 -8.49 -6.75 13.22
CA GLU A 53 -8.47 -8.21 13.16
C GLU A 53 -7.06 -8.67 12.72
N GLU A 54 -6.64 -9.83 13.20
CA GLU A 54 -5.35 -10.42 12.84
C GLU A 54 -5.32 -10.81 11.35
N PHE A 55 -4.22 -10.48 10.68
CA PHE A 55 -3.96 -10.95 9.33
C PHE A 55 -3.14 -12.23 9.39
N ILE A 56 -3.78 -13.36 9.11
CA ILE A 56 -3.14 -14.67 9.10
C ILE A 56 -2.73 -15.05 7.67
N SER A 57 -1.44 -15.31 7.47
CA SER A 57 -0.89 -15.73 6.19
C SER A 57 0.25 -16.73 6.35
N GLY A 58 0.10 -17.91 5.74
CA GLY A 58 1.06 -18.99 5.89
C GLY A 58 1.02 -19.63 7.27
N HIS A 59 2.08 -20.36 7.59
CA HIS A 59 2.19 -21.16 8.80
C HIS A 59 3.65 -21.19 9.27
N LEU A 60 3.87 -21.52 10.54
CA LEU A 60 5.18 -21.79 11.13
C LEU A 60 5.21 -23.22 11.66
N ALA A 61 6.37 -23.85 11.51
CA ALA A 61 6.61 -25.15 12.10
C ALA A 61 7.08 -24.98 13.55
N ALA A 62 6.52 -25.77 14.47
CA ALA A 62 6.89 -25.76 15.89
C ALA A 62 7.09 -27.19 16.38
N VAL A 63 8.21 -27.46 17.04
CA VAL A 63 8.51 -28.79 17.58
C VAL A 63 7.77 -28.97 18.90
N ASP A 64 7.13 -30.11 19.07
CA ASP A 64 6.61 -30.63 20.32
C ASP A 64 7.72 -31.41 21.06
N PRO A 65 8.24 -30.89 22.19
CA PRO A 65 9.29 -31.54 22.95
C PRO A 65 8.90 -32.92 23.49
N ASP A 66 7.61 -33.19 23.76
CA ASP A 66 7.18 -34.44 24.37
C ASP A 66 7.21 -35.60 23.36
N LEU A 67 7.12 -35.29 22.07
CA LEU A 67 7.14 -36.26 20.97
C LEU A 67 8.51 -36.37 20.30
N CYS A 68 9.35 -35.34 20.42
CA CYS A 68 10.64 -35.21 19.74
C CYS A 68 11.71 -36.09 20.38
N ASP A 69 12.28 -37.01 19.59
CA ASP A 69 13.37 -37.90 19.99
C ASP A 69 14.77 -37.39 19.61
N GLY A 70 14.86 -36.18 19.02
CA GLY A 70 16.13 -35.58 18.65
C GLY A 70 16.81 -36.18 17.41
N CYS A 71 16.10 -36.95 16.56
CA CYS A 71 16.69 -37.62 15.39
C CYS A 71 17.37 -36.70 14.36
N GLY A 72 17.08 -35.39 14.36
CA GLY A 72 17.76 -34.40 13.53
C GLY A 72 17.33 -34.35 12.06
N LEU A 73 16.45 -35.24 11.59
CA LEU A 73 16.02 -35.28 10.19
C LEU A 73 15.44 -33.95 9.69
N CYS A 74 14.65 -33.26 10.53
CA CYS A 74 14.08 -31.96 10.18
C CYS A 74 15.15 -30.88 9.96
N ARG A 75 16.28 -30.96 10.67
CA ARG A 75 17.43 -30.07 10.49
C ARG A 75 18.13 -30.35 9.17
N ASP A 76 18.38 -31.61 8.86
CA ASP A 76 19.11 -32.01 7.65
C ASP A 76 18.31 -31.69 6.37
N LEU A 77 16.98 -31.65 6.46
CA LEU A 77 16.08 -31.30 5.35
C LEU A 77 15.81 -29.79 5.23
N CYS A 78 16.14 -28.99 6.24
CA CYS A 78 15.80 -27.58 6.25
C CYS A 78 16.73 -26.77 5.34
N ARG A 79 16.21 -26.26 4.22
CA ARG A 79 16.96 -25.42 3.29
C ARG A 79 17.19 -23.97 3.76
N PHE A 80 16.61 -23.60 4.90
CA PHE A 80 16.62 -22.25 5.44
C PHE A 80 17.45 -22.14 6.73
N ASP A 81 18.09 -23.26 7.12
CA ASP A 81 18.71 -23.54 8.43
C ASP A 81 17.90 -23.02 9.63
N ALA A 82 16.58 -23.14 9.55
CA ALA A 82 15.67 -22.71 10.60
C ALA A 82 15.62 -23.68 11.80
N VAL A 83 16.37 -24.79 11.78
CA VAL A 83 16.31 -25.82 12.82
C VAL A 83 17.65 -25.93 13.51
N ALA A 84 17.65 -25.87 14.83
CA ALA A 84 18.81 -26.08 15.68
C ALA A 84 18.60 -27.26 16.64
N THR A 85 19.70 -27.80 17.18
CA THR A 85 19.65 -28.77 18.26
C THR A 85 19.79 -28.04 19.60
N THR A 86 18.86 -28.28 20.52
CA THR A 86 18.87 -27.74 21.87
C THR A 86 19.92 -28.45 22.73
N PRO A 87 20.32 -27.89 23.88
CA PRO A 87 21.23 -28.55 24.82
C PRO A 87 20.75 -29.94 25.27
N ASP A 88 19.43 -30.16 25.32
CA ASP A 88 18.80 -31.42 25.70
C ASP A 88 18.77 -32.45 24.55
N GLY A 89 19.39 -32.14 23.40
CA GLY A 89 19.47 -33.02 22.23
C GLY A 89 18.23 -33.00 21.33
N GLN A 90 17.23 -32.17 21.64
CA GLN A 90 16.00 -32.05 20.85
C GLN A 90 16.14 -31.03 19.71
N CYS A 91 15.21 -31.04 18.76
CA CYS A 91 15.17 -30.03 17.71
C CYS A 91 14.33 -28.82 18.15
N ALA A 92 14.76 -27.62 17.80
CA ALA A 92 14.00 -26.38 17.94
C ALA A 92 13.99 -25.62 16.61
N ILE A 93 12.87 -24.98 16.30
CA ILE A 93 12.70 -24.21 15.06
C ILE A 93 12.75 -22.72 15.40
N ASP A 94 13.61 -21.99 14.71
CA ASP A 94 13.67 -20.54 14.72
C ASP A 94 12.53 -19.97 13.85
N PRO A 95 11.53 -19.29 14.45
CA PRO A 95 10.40 -18.76 13.72
C PRO A 95 10.77 -17.62 12.75
N HIS A 96 11.90 -16.94 12.94
CA HIS A 96 12.34 -15.85 12.05
C HIS A 96 13.02 -16.36 10.78
N ARG A 97 13.52 -17.59 10.80
CA ARG A 97 14.15 -18.25 9.64
C ARG A 97 13.23 -19.26 8.95
N CYS A 98 12.13 -19.61 9.60
CA CYS A 98 11.19 -20.60 9.07
C CYS A 98 10.32 -20.01 7.96
N GLU A 99 10.51 -20.49 6.73
CA GLU A 99 9.68 -20.12 5.57
C GLU A 99 8.32 -20.84 5.51
N GLY A 100 7.99 -21.66 6.52
CA GLY A 100 6.69 -22.36 6.53
C GLY A 100 6.49 -23.35 5.38
N CYS A 101 7.55 -23.92 4.81
CA CYS A 101 7.50 -24.81 3.63
C CYS A 101 6.90 -26.21 3.88
N ASN A 102 6.47 -26.51 5.11
CA ASN A 102 5.87 -27.79 5.54
C ASN A 102 6.75 -29.06 5.40
N THR A 103 8.02 -28.94 4.97
CA THR A 103 8.88 -30.11 4.70
C THR A 103 9.19 -30.90 5.98
N CYS A 104 9.59 -30.22 7.05
CA CYS A 104 9.91 -30.87 8.33
C CYS A 104 8.68 -31.50 8.99
N VAL A 105 7.52 -30.86 8.88
CA VAL A 105 6.22 -31.35 9.38
C VAL A 105 5.87 -32.67 8.69
N ALA A 106 5.91 -32.69 7.36
CA ALA A 106 5.50 -33.83 6.56
C ALA A 106 6.42 -35.06 6.72
N LEU A 107 7.70 -34.84 7.05
CA LEU A 107 8.71 -35.89 7.08
C LEU A 107 9.16 -36.28 8.49
N CYS A 108 8.59 -35.69 9.54
CA CYS A 108 8.94 -36.06 10.92
C CYS A 108 8.40 -37.47 11.24
N PRO A 109 9.25 -38.47 11.51
CA PRO A 109 8.81 -39.84 11.79
C PRO A 109 8.04 -39.95 13.12
N ARG A 110 8.28 -39.02 14.04
CA ARG A 110 7.62 -38.93 15.35
C ARG A 110 6.34 -38.10 15.33
N GLN A 111 6.03 -37.46 14.19
CA GLN A 111 4.96 -36.46 14.07
C GLN A 111 5.06 -35.35 15.14
N ALA A 112 6.29 -35.05 15.57
CA ALA A 112 6.60 -34.13 16.66
C ALA A 112 6.66 -32.66 16.20
N ILE A 113 6.18 -32.32 15.00
CA ILE A 113 6.28 -30.97 14.46
C ILE A 113 4.89 -30.53 14.02
N ALA A 114 4.35 -29.52 14.70
CA ALA A 114 3.08 -28.89 14.37
C ALA A 114 3.26 -27.85 13.26
N PHE A 115 2.19 -27.61 12.49
CA PHE A 115 2.13 -26.56 11.46
C PHE A 115 1.06 -25.54 11.81
N LEU A 116 1.48 -24.50 12.52
CA LEU A 116 0.60 -23.55 13.18
C LEU A 116 0.35 -22.34 12.26
N PRO A 117 -0.87 -21.79 12.18
CA PRO A 117 -1.12 -20.57 11.41
C PRO A 117 -0.22 -19.42 11.86
N ARG A 118 0.31 -18.64 10.90
CA ARG A 118 1.18 -17.50 11.18
C ARG A 118 0.38 -16.19 11.12
N VAL A 119 0.38 -15.44 12.22
CA VAL A 119 -0.03 -14.04 12.22
C VAL A 119 1.09 -13.22 11.56
N CYS A 120 0.71 -12.40 10.58
CA CYS A 120 1.61 -11.63 9.73
C CYS A 120 1.36 -10.12 9.83
N GLY A 121 0.52 -9.70 10.76
CA GLY A 121 0.12 -8.31 10.94
C GLY A 121 -1.37 -8.20 11.28
N TYR A 122 -1.96 -7.05 10.98
CA TYR A 122 -3.39 -6.81 11.18
C TYR A 122 -3.97 -5.98 10.05
N HIS A 123 -5.29 -6.03 9.91
CA HIS A 123 -6.06 -5.02 9.19
C HIS A 123 -7.11 -4.41 10.10
N ALA A 124 -7.50 -3.17 9.81
CA ALA A 124 -8.44 -2.44 10.64
C ALA A 124 -9.33 -1.51 9.82
N VAL A 125 -10.45 -1.17 10.43
CA VAL A 125 -11.32 -0.07 10.00
C VAL A 125 -11.41 0.92 11.13
N SER A 126 -11.19 2.20 10.83
CA SER A 126 -11.24 3.30 11.78
C SER A 126 -12.12 4.44 11.27
N ASP A 127 -12.60 5.27 12.20
CA ASP A 127 -13.20 6.55 11.88
C ASP A 127 -12.09 7.62 11.81
N THR A 128 -12.24 8.58 10.91
CA THR A 128 -11.34 9.73 10.78
C THR A 128 -12.15 11.01 10.62
N ARG A 129 -11.47 12.16 10.70
CA ARG A 129 -12.06 13.47 10.38
C ARG A 129 -12.67 13.54 8.98
N PHE A 130 -12.29 12.66 8.05
CA PHE A 130 -12.76 12.67 6.66
C PHE A 130 -13.52 11.42 6.23
N GLY A 131 -14.05 10.66 7.20
CA GLY A 131 -14.81 9.43 6.94
C GLY A 131 -14.04 8.17 7.34
N ARG A 132 -14.45 7.03 6.80
CA ARG A 132 -13.92 5.72 7.20
C ARG A 132 -12.57 5.46 6.53
N LEU A 133 -11.61 4.97 7.32
CA LEU A 133 -10.29 4.53 6.87
C LEU A 133 -10.18 3.01 7.00
N VAL A 134 -9.89 2.35 5.89
CA VAL A 134 -9.46 0.95 5.85
C VAL A 134 -7.93 0.94 5.77
N HIS A 135 -7.26 0.31 6.72
CA HIS A 135 -5.80 0.30 6.79
C HIS A 135 -5.29 -1.02 7.34
N ALA A 136 -4.00 -1.26 7.21
CA ALA A 136 -3.35 -2.44 7.74
C ALA A 136 -1.89 -2.16 8.03
N ARG A 137 -1.27 -3.10 8.73
CA ARG A 137 0.18 -3.14 8.90
C ARG A 137 0.63 -4.58 8.86
N LEU A 138 1.63 -4.88 8.03
CA LEU A 138 2.36 -6.13 8.11
C LEU A 138 3.41 -6.09 9.21
N ASP A 139 3.66 -7.23 9.81
CA ASP A 139 4.79 -7.39 10.71
C ASP A 139 6.10 -7.40 9.93
N PRO A 140 7.20 -6.85 10.47
CA PRO A 140 8.50 -6.86 9.80
C PRO A 140 8.93 -8.29 9.41
N GLY A 141 9.33 -8.48 8.15
CA GLY A 141 9.72 -9.79 7.63
C GLY A 141 8.55 -10.74 7.36
N ALA A 142 7.30 -10.29 7.46
CA ALA A 142 6.16 -11.02 6.94
C ALA A 142 6.04 -10.81 5.41
N GLU A 143 5.69 -11.88 4.70
CA GLU A 143 5.38 -11.82 3.27
C GLU A 143 3.88 -11.61 3.02
N ASN A 144 3.47 -11.57 1.75
CA ASN A 144 2.06 -11.49 1.29
C ASN A 144 1.40 -10.11 1.37
N SER A 145 2.17 -9.03 1.23
CA SER A 145 1.66 -7.67 1.09
C SER A 145 0.60 -7.51 -0.01
N GLY A 146 0.76 -8.17 -1.16
CA GLY A 146 -0.27 -8.17 -2.22
C GLY A 146 -1.61 -8.80 -1.80
N ARG A 147 -1.58 -9.88 -1.01
CA ARG A 147 -2.79 -10.53 -0.48
C ARG A 147 -3.50 -9.63 0.53
N LEU A 148 -2.75 -8.97 1.41
CA LEU A 148 -3.29 -8.03 2.37
C LEU A 148 -3.91 -6.81 1.66
N VAL A 149 -3.23 -6.23 0.67
CA VAL A 149 -3.78 -5.15 -0.16
C VAL A 149 -5.11 -5.56 -0.82
N SER A 150 -5.17 -6.77 -1.40
CA SER A 150 -6.40 -7.30 -2.00
C SER A 150 -7.54 -7.45 -0.99
N LEU A 151 -7.23 -7.86 0.24
CA LEU A 151 -8.19 -7.92 1.36
C LEU A 151 -8.71 -6.52 1.71
N LEU A 152 -7.84 -5.51 1.81
CA LEU A 152 -8.25 -4.14 2.09
C LEU A 152 -9.15 -3.57 1.01
N LYS A 153 -8.82 -3.77 -0.28
CA LYS A 153 -9.68 -3.34 -1.38
C LYS A 153 -11.06 -3.98 -1.31
N ARG A 154 -11.15 -5.26 -0.97
CA ARG A 154 -12.44 -5.94 -0.78
C ARG A 154 -13.22 -5.34 0.39
N LYS A 155 -12.60 -5.18 1.57
CA LYS A 155 -13.24 -4.56 2.74
C LYS A 155 -13.70 -3.12 2.44
N ALA A 156 -12.91 -2.34 1.70
CA ALA A 156 -13.28 -0.99 1.29
C ALA A 156 -14.51 -0.97 0.38
N ARG A 157 -14.63 -1.90 -0.57
CA ARG A 157 -15.82 -2.06 -1.43
C ARG A 157 -17.06 -2.45 -0.64
N GLU A 158 -16.94 -3.42 0.26
CA GLU A 158 -18.04 -3.86 1.14
C GLU A 158 -18.53 -2.70 2.02
N LEU A 159 -17.60 -1.96 2.63
CA LEU A 159 -17.92 -0.82 3.47
C LEU A 159 -18.54 0.33 2.67
N ALA A 160 -18.00 0.63 1.48
CA ALA A 160 -18.54 1.66 0.62
C ALA A 160 -19.98 1.34 0.17
N GLN A 161 -20.29 0.07 -0.11
CA GLN A 161 -21.66 -0.37 -0.41
C GLN A 161 -22.59 -0.19 0.79
N LYS A 162 -22.14 -0.61 1.98
CA LYS A 162 -22.90 -0.49 3.22
C LYS A 162 -23.21 0.95 3.59
N ASP A 163 -22.23 1.84 3.42
CA ASP A 163 -22.30 3.25 3.84
C ASP A 163 -22.82 4.16 2.71
N GLY A 164 -23.17 3.60 1.55
CA GLY A 164 -23.68 4.37 0.40
C GLY A 164 -22.64 5.32 -0.23
N CYS A 165 -21.35 5.02 -0.08
CA CYS A 165 -20.25 5.77 -0.67
C CYS A 165 -20.05 5.37 -2.14
N ASP A 166 -19.82 6.34 -3.02
CA ASP A 166 -19.60 6.10 -4.45
C ASP A 166 -18.12 6.19 -4.85
N LEU A 167 -17.25 6.59 -3.92
CA LEU A 167 -15.81 6.73 -4.10
C LEU A 167 -15.01 5.87 -3.10
N ILE A 168 -13.97 5.22 -3.59
CA ILE A 168 -12.87 4.70 -2.78
C ILE A 168 -11.60 5.43 -3.23
N LEU A 169 -10.93 6.07 -2.29
CA LEU A 169 -9.65 6.73 -2.48
C LEU A 169 -8.54 5.92 -1.82
N CYS A 170 -7.67 5.35 -2.63
CA CYS A 170 -6.58 4.49 -2.18
C CYS A 170 -5.24 5.22 -2.20
N ASP A 171 -4.50 5.14 -1.10
CA ASP A 171 -3.09 5.49 -1.01
C ASP A 171 -2.25 4.23 -1.24
N GLY A 172 -1.65 4.06 -2.41
CA GLY A 172 -0.92 2.84 -2.77
C GLY A 172 0.54 2.83 -2.34
N ALA A 173 1.18 1.66 -2.33
CA ALA A 173 2.62 1.55 -2.09
C ALA A 173 3.45 2.16 -3.25
N PRO A 174 4.70 2.59 -2.99
CA PRO A 174 5.60 3.01 -4.06
C PRO A 174 6.16 1.82 -4.87
N GLY A 175 6.62 2.09 -6.09
CA GLY A 175 7.36 1.12 -6.91
C GLY A 175 6.48 0.29 -7.85
N ILE A 176 6.88 -0.97 -8.11
CA ILE A 176 6.20 -1.86 -9.09
C ILE A 176 5.98 -3.29 -8.56
N ALA A 177 6.11 -3.50 -7.25
CA ALA A 177 6.02 -4.83 -6.64
C ALA A 177 4.57 -5.33 -6.53
N CYS A 178 4.38 -6.54 -5.97
CA CYS A 178 3.06 -7.15 -5.76
C CYS A 178 2.02 -6.24 -5.07
N PRO A 179 2.35 -5.39 -4.07
CA PRO A 179 1.42 -4.42 -3.50
C PRO A 179 0.84 -3.45 -4.52
N VAL A 180 1.69 -2.96 -5.44
CA VAL A 180 1.28 -2.02 -6.48
C VAL A 180 0.34 -2.70 -7.47
N ILE A 181 0.70 -3.90 -7.95
CA ILE A 181 -0.16 -4.68 -8.85
C ILE A 181 -1.53 -4.95 -8.19
N SER A 182 -1.53 -5.34 -6.93
CA SER A 182 -2.76 -5.62 -6.17
C SER A 182 -3.60 -4.35 -5.97
N SER A 183 -2.95 -3.19 -5.79
CA SER A 183 -3.61 -1.89 -5.65
C SER A 183 -4.34 -1.48 -6.95
N LEU A 184 -3.74 -1.78 -8.11
CA LEU A 184 -4.30 -1.48 -9.43
C LEU A 184 -5.56 -2.31 -9.76
N SER A 185 -5.73 -3.49 -9.17
CA SER A 185 -6.83 -4.40 -9.51
C SER A 185 -8.22 -3.81 -9.23
N GLY A 186 -8.99 -3.53 -10.27
CA GLY A 186 -10.32 -2.91 -10.19
C GLY A 186 -10.31 -1.38 -10.06
N ALA A 187 -9.14 -0.74 -10.21
CA ALA A 187 -9.05 0.72 -10.24
C ALA A 187 -9.82 1.31 -11.43
N THR A 188 -10.49 2.44 -11.21
CA THR A 188 -11.12 3.25 -12.27
C THR A 188 -10.13 4.26 -12.85
N LEU A 189 -9.29 4.84 -11.99
CA LEU A 189 -8.28 5.82 -12.36
C LEU A 189 -7.04 5.61 -11.49
N VAL A 190 -5.87 5.73 -12.10
CA VAL A 190 -4.60 5.81 -11.39
C VAL A 190 -4.08 7.25 -11.44
N VAL A 191 -3.69 7.78 -10.28
CA VAL A 191 -3.05 9.09 -10.16
C VAL A 191 -1.60 8.88 -9.76
N LEU A 192 -0.67 9.14 -10.68
CA LEU A 192 0.76 9.02 -10.44
C LEU A 192 1.31 10.34 -9.90
N VAL A 193 1.88 10.30 -8.70
CA VAL A 193 2.61 11.41 -8.08
C VAL A 193 4.09 11.17 -8.24
N THR A 194 4.80 12.14 -8.82
CA THR A 194 6.24 12.08 -9.02
C THR A 194 6.90 13.42 -8.69
N GLU A 195 8.22 13.42 -8.58
CA GLU A 195 9.04 14.63 -8.51
C GLU A 195 10.02 14.66 -9.69
N PRO A 196 10.34 15.84 -10.25
CA PRO A 196 11.16 15.96 -11.45
C PRO A 196 12.64 15.75 -11.10
N THR A 197 13.01 14.52 -10.81
CA THR A 197 14.38 14.08 -10.59
C THR A 197 14.68 12.93 -11.56
N PRO A 198 15.94 12.71 -11.98
CA PRO A 198 16.24 11.60 -12.90
C PRO A 198 15.71 10.24 -12.44
N SER A 199 15.78 9.97 -11.13
CA SER A 199 15.20 8.78 -10.52
C SER A 199 13.67 8.82 -10.51
N GLY A 200 13.05 9.94 -10.12
CA GLY A 200 11.60 10.10 -10.12
C GLY A 200 10.98 9.94 -11.52
N THR A 201 11.64 10.45 -12.55
CA THR A 201 11.26 10.24 -13.95
C THR A 201 11.38 8.76 -14.31
N HIS A 202 12.54 8.14 -14.09
CA HIS A 202 12.74 6.73 -14.42
C HIS A 202 11.70 5.81 -13.73
N ASP A 203 11.44 6.04 -12.45
CA ASP A 203 10.50 5.22 -11.68
C ASP A 203 9.05 5.49 -12.10
N LEU A 204 8.67 6.75 -12.38
CA LEU A 204 7.37 7.08 -12.98
C LEU A 204 7.13 6.28 -14.27
N LEU A 205 8.12 6.25 -15.18
CA LEU A 205 7.99 5.52 -16.46
C LEU A 205 7.71 4.02 -16.24
N ARG A 206 8.30 3.42 -15.20
CA ARG A 206 8.07 2.00 -14.87
C ARG A 206 6.65 1.77 -14.34
N VAL A 207 6.18 2.60 -13.40
CA VAL A 207 4.81 2.47 -12.87
C VAL A 207 3.78 2.78 -13.95
N ALA A 208 4.02 3.78 -14.79
CA ALA A 208 3.16 4.11 -15.91
C ALA A 208 3.08 2.96 -16.93
N GLY A 209 4.21 2.31 -17.23
CA GLY A 209 4.23 1.10 -18.07
C GLY A 209 3.43 -0.07 -17.47
N LEU A 210 3.40 -0.20 -16.15
CA LEU A 210 2.53 -1.17 -15.46
C LEU A 210 1.05 -0.79 -15.62
N CYS A 211 0.71 0.49 -15.53
CA CYS A 211 -0.66 0.97 -15.76
C CYS A 211 -1.11 0.74 -17.22
N ASP A 212 -0.22 0.94 -18.20
CA ASP A 212 -0.45 0.63 -19.62
C ASP A 212 -0.78 -0.86 -19.80
N HIS A 213 -0.01 -1.75 -19.14
CA HIS A 213 -0.23 -3.20 -19.20
C HIS A 213 -1.65 -3.58 -18.74
N PHE A 214 -2.14 -2.95 -17.67
CA PHE A 214 -3.50 -3.14 -17.17
C PHE A 214 -4.55 -2.27 -17.86
N ARG A 215 -4.16 -1.46 -18.87
CA ARG A 215 -5.04 -0.57 -19.65
C ARG A 215 -5.83 0.40 -18.77
N LEU A 216 -5.21 0.89 -17.71
CA LEU A 216 -5.85 1.81 -16.77
C LEU A 216 -5.70 3.26 -17.23
N PRO A 217 -6.73 4.10 -17.08
CA PRO A 217 -6.58 5.54 -17.22
C PRO A 217 -5.56 6.09 -16.23
N VAL A 218 -4.70 7.01 -16.69
CA VAL A 218 -3.60 7.58 -15.88
C VAL A 218 -3.69 9.11 -15.89
N GLY A 219 -3.74 9.68 -14.69
CA GLY A 219 -3.44 11.08 -14.42
C GLY A 219 -2.06 11.23 -13.77
N VAL A 220 -1.34 12.31 -14.07
CA VAL A 220 0.01 12.57 -13.53
C VAL A 220 0.04 13.91 -12.81
N ILE A 221 0.59 13.91 -11.60
CA ILE A 221 0.91 15.11 -10.82
C ILE A 221 2.42 15.21 -10.69
N ILE A 222 2.97 16.35 -11.11
CA ILE A 222 4.38 16.68 -10.88
C ILE A 222 4.45 17.48 -9.58
N ASN A 223 4.80 16.81 -8.50
CA ASN A 223 5.05 17.44 -7.21
C ASN A 223 6.48 17.98 -7.14
N LYS A 224 6.69 19.06 -6.37
CA LYS A 224 7.96 19.80 -6.30
C LYS A 224 8.47 20.14 -7.71
N ALA A 225 7.57 20.63 -8.57
CA ALA A 225 7.79 20.80 -10.01
C ALA A 225 8.93 21.78 -10.37
N ASP A 226 9.31 22.62 -9.43
CA ASP A 226 10.37 23.62 -9.50
C ASP A 226 11.78 23.06 -9.21
N LEU A 227 11.92 21.81 -8.76
CA LEU A 227 13.24 21.22 -8.46
C LEU A 227 14.14 21.09 -9.69
N ASN A 228 13.57 20.73 -10.84
CA ASN A 228 14.31 20.60 -12.10
C ASN A 228 13.37 20.80 -13.29
N PRO A 229 13.38 22.00 -13.91
CA PRO A 229 12.52 22.29 -15.06
C PRO A 229 12.74 21.37 -16.26
N GLY A 230 13.97 20.89 -16.47
CA GLY A 230 14.29 19.98 -17.58
C GLY A 230 13.65 18.61 -17.42
N GLU A 231 13.73 18.03 -16.22
CA GLU A 231 13.07 16.76 -15.93
C GLU A 231 11.54 16.91 -15.85
N ALA A 232 11.02 18.05 -15.38
CA ALA A 232 9.58 18.33 -15.44
C ALA A 232 9.08 18.36 -16.88
N ALA A 233 9.76 19.07 -17.78
CA ALA A 233 9.42 19.08 -19.20
C ALA A 233 9.50 17.69 -19.85
N ARG A 234 10.46 16.86 -19.42
CA ARG A 234 10.59 15.47 -19.88
C ARG A 234 9.41 14.60 -19.45
N ILE A 235 8.94 14.74 -18.21
CA ILE A 235 7.75 14.04 -17.71
C ILE A 235 6.51 14.45 -18.52
N GLU A 236 6.37 15.74 -18.83
CA GLU A 236 5.23 16.24 -19.61
C GLU A 236 5.24 15.78 -21.05
N ALA A 237 6.40 15.83 -21.71
CA ALA A 237 6.57 15.27 -23.04
C ALA A 237 6.19 13.78 -23.07
N HIS A 238 6.53 13.04 -22.01
CA HIS A 238 6.12 11.66 -21.87
C HIS A 238 4.59 11.50 -21.70
N CYS A 239 3.96 12.35 -20.88
CA CYS A 239 2.50 12.35 -20.72
C CYS A 239 1.79 12.57 -22.07
N VAL A 240 2.26 13.52 -22.88
CA VAL A 240 1.73 13.77 -24.23
C VAL A 240 1.92 12.54 -25.13
N ALA A 241 3.13 11.97 -25.16
CA ALA A 241 3.44 10.81 -26.01
C ALA A 241 2.58 9.57 -25.69
N LYS A 242 2.28 9.36 -24.40
CA LYS A 242 1.49 8.22 -23.91
C LYS A 242 0.00 8.51 -23.74
N ARG A 243 -0.43 9.75 -23.97
CA ARG A 243 -1.80 10.23 -23.72
C ARG A 243 -2.22 10.09 -22.25
N TYR A 244 -1.28 10.26 -21.32
CA TYR A 244 -1.60 10.47 -19.91
C TYR A 244 -2.07 11.90 -19.70
N VAL A 245 -3.00 12.08 -18.76
CA VAL A 245 -3.52 13.41 -18.43
C VAL A 245 -2.60 14.06 -17.40
N LEU A 246 -1.91 15.13 -17.77
CA LEU A 246 -1.23 15.97 -16.79
C LEU A 246 -2.28 16.72 -15.96
N LEU A 247 -2.45 16.31 -14.71
CA LEU A 247 -3.44 16.89 -13.79
C LEU A 247 -2.99 18.26 -13.27
N GLY A 248 -1.68 18.44 -13.10
CA GLY A 248 -1.09 19.72 -12.75
C GLY A 248 0.29 19.59 -12.14
N ARG A 249 0.80 20.75 -11.72
CA ARG A 249 2.11 20.92 -11.10
C ARG A 249 1.92 21.52 -9.70
N LEU A 250 2.63 20.98 -8.72
CA LEU A 250 2.70 21.56 -7.39
C LEU A 250 4.16 21.99 -7.12
N PRO A 251 4.44 23.25 -6.78
CA PRO A 251 5.79 23.67 -6.44
C PRO A 251 6.18 23.15 -5.04
N HIS A 252 7.48 23.11 -4.77
CA HIS A 252 7.98 22.82 -3.44
C HIS A 252 7.58 23.95 -2.48
N HIS A 253 7.00 23.59 -1.34
CA HIS A 253 6.64 24.57 -0.32
C HIS A 253 6.82 24.00 1.09
N PRO A 254 7.39 24.76 2.05
CA PRO A 254 7.60 24.28 3.41
C PRO A 254 6.30 24.01 4.18
N ASP A 255 5.19 24.58 3.75
CA ASP A 255 3.90 24.36 4.41
C ASP A 255 3.42 22.91 4.32
N VAL A 256 3.86 22.13 3.33
CA VAL A 256 3.60 20.68 3.29
C VAL A 256 4.13 20.00 4.55
N THR A 257 5.39 20.27 4.89
CA THR A 257 6.03 19.72 6.09
C THR A 257 5.42 20.31 7.37
N ARG A 258 5.13 21.62 7.40
CA ARG A 258 4.53 22.27 8.58
C ARG A 258 3.14 21.74 8.88
N ALA A 259 2.31 21.51 7.86
CA ALA A 259 1.01 20.88 7.99
C ALA A 259 1.13 19.47 8.57
N MET A 260 2.03 18.66 8.00
CA MET A 260 2.28 17.28 8.46
C MET A 260 2.74 17.22 9.93
N VAL A 261 3.66 18.09 10.35
CA VAL A 261 4.13 18.16 11.75
C VAL A 261 2.98 18.48 12.72
N ARG A 262 1.97 19.23 12.25
CA ARG A 262 0.74 19.54 13.01
C ARG A 262 -0.35 18.48 12.85
N LYS A 263 -0.08 17.37 12.14
CA LYS A 263 -1.08 16.35 11.76
C LYS A 263 -2.27 16.94 11.01
N LEU A 264 -2.03 17.96 10.19
CA LEU A 264 -3.04 18.60 9.35
C LEU A 264 -2.78 18.25 7.88
N THR A 265 -3.86 18.09 7.12
CA THR A 265 -3.79 18.08 5.66
C THR A 265 -3.53 19.48 5.11
N LEU A 266 -3.06 19.60 3.87
CA LEU A 266 -2.87 20.91 3.23
C LEU A 266 -4.15 21.77 3.21
N PRO A 267 -5.34 21.23 2.87
CA PRO A 267 -6.59 21.98 2.94
C PRO A 267 -6.95 22.47 4.34
N GLU A 268 -6.69 21.68 5.39
CA GLU A 268 -6.92 22.12 6.78
C GLU A 268 -5.92 23.17 7.25
N TYR A 269 -4.65 23.02 6.87
CA TYR A 269 -3.59 23.96 7.23
C TYR A 269 -3.79 25.32 6.54
N GLY A 270 -4.29 25.30 5.30
CA GLY A 270 -4.43 26.47 4.44
C GLY A 270 -3.14 26.86 3.73
N GLY A 271 -3.04 28.13 3.33
CA GLY A 271 -1.86 28.67 2.66
C GLY A 271 -1.89 28.54 1.13
N PRO A 272 -0.79 28.93 0.44
CA PRO A 272 -0.80 29.18 -1.00
C PRO A 272 -0.99 27.92 -1.86
N LEU A 273 -0.81 26.73 -1.29
CA LEU A 273 -0.99 25.46 -1.99
C LEU A 273 -2.40 24.86 -1.84
N ALA A 274 -3.22 25.36 -0.92
CA ALA A 274 -4.53 24.76 -0.63
C ALA A 274 -5.44 24.80 -1.87
N ASP A 275 -5.52 25.96 -2.53
CA ASP A 275 -6.31 26.14 -3.75
C ASP A 275 -5.77 25.28 -4.91
N THR A 276 -4.45 25.22 -5.09
CA THR A 276 -3.85 24.36 -6.11
C THR A 276 -4.18 22.89 -5.89
N VAL A 277 -4.21 22.42 -4.64
CA VAL A 277 -4.59 21.04 -4.31
C VAL A 277 -6.10 20.81 -4.53
N ALA A 278 -6.94 21.81 -4.27
CA ALA A 278 -8.36 21.77 -4.61
C ALA A 278 -8.60 21.66 -6.12
N ASP A 279 -7.85 22.43 -6.91
CA ASP A 279 -7.89 22.37 -8.38
C ASP A 279 -7.45 21.00 -8.90
N LEU A 280 -6.35 20.45 -8.34
CA LEU A 280 -5.89 19.09 -8.64
C LEU A 280 -6.97 18.05 -8.33
N TRP A 281 -7.65 18.18 -7.18
CA TRP A 281 -8.75 17.28 -6.83
C TRP A 281 -9.91 17.38 -7.83
N GLN A 282 -10.29 18.58 -8.24
CA GLN A 282 -11.34 18.77 -9.23
C GLN A 282 -10.96 18.16 -10.59
N ALA A 283 -9.69 18.31 -11.02
CA ALA A 283 -9.18 17.68 -12.23
C ALA A 283 -9.22 16.14 -12.14
N ILE A 284 -8.84 15.56 -11.00
CA ILE A 284 -8.93 14.12 -10.73
C ILE A 284 -10.37 13.64 -10.83
N ARG A 285 -11.32 14.37 -10.22
CA ARG A 285 -12.75 14.03 -10.27
C ARG A 285 -13.28 14.04 -11.70
N ASN A 286 -13.01 15.09 -12.46
CA ASN A 286 -13.43 15.21 -13.86
C ASN A 286 -12.88 14.06 -14.70
N LEU A 287 -11.61 13.69 -14.49
CA LEU A 287 -10.98 12.57 -15.19
C LEU A 287 -11.62 11.23 -14.81
N ALA A 288 -11.83 10.98 -13.51
CA ALA A 288 -12.51 9.77 -13.03
C ALA A 288 -13.98 9.70 -13.49
N GLU A 289 -14.61 10.85 -13.75
CA GLU A 289 -15.95 10.96 -14.31
C GLU A 289 -16.04 10.56 -15.78
N ALA A 290 -15.04 10.94 -16.57
CA ALA A 290 -14.92 10.56 -17.97
C ALA A 290 -14.51 9.08 -18.18
N CYS A 291 -13.96 8.43 -17.15
CA CYS A 291 -13.56 7.03 -17.24
C CYS A 291 -14.78 6.09 -17.29
N PRO A 292 -14.74 5.03 -18.12
CA PRO A 292 -15.76 3.99 -18.10
C PRO A 292 -15.84 3.37 -16.70
N ARG A 293 -17.06 3.11 -16.20
CA ARG A 293 -17.19 2.35 -14.95
C ARG A 293 -16.66 0.93 -15.18
N PRO A 294 -15.85 0.37 -14.25
CA PRO A 294 -15.42 -1.02 -14.37
C PRO A 294 -16.66 -1.92 -14.49
N LEU A 295 -16.59 -2.89 -15.42
CA LEU A 295 -17.65 -3.89 -15.59
C LEU A 295 -17.85 -4.61 -14.26
N LYS A 296 -19.11 -4.71 -13.82
CA LYS A 296 -19.51 -5.41 -12.59
C LYS A 296 -19.16 -6.88 -12.66
#